data_AF-A0A662W7V0-F1
#
_entry.id   AF-A0A662W7V0-F1
#
_cell.length_a   1.000
_cell.length_b   1.000
_cell.length_c   1.000
_cell.angle_alpha   90.00
_cell.angle_beta   90.00
_cell.angle_gamma   90.00
#
_symmetry.space_group_name_H-M   'P 1'
#
loop_
_entity.id
_entity.type
_entity.pdbx_description
1 polymer ?
#
loop_
_entity_poly.entity_id
_entity_poly.type
_entity_poly.pdbx_seq_one_letter_code
_entity_poly.pdbx_strand_id
1 'polypeptide(L)'
;MEDNIIIIGALILISLVMDGAILILSKILPRYKKSDIKILRYEAGNLPIRNPKKRIPMQYFGYMYMFMAVEPVIVVLLLLAVYPTLNFFLLLGISALIFIPAIYFAYKIALDMAYRRGEAYG
;
A
#
# COMPACT_ATOMS: atom_id res chain seq x y z
N MET A 1 -16.11 7.72 -26.17
CA MET A 1 -15.70 6.75 -25.12
C MET A 1 -14.45 6.00 -25.55
N GLU A 2 -14.40 5.55 -26.81
CA GLU A 2 -13.22 4.94 -27.44
C GLU A 2 -11.99 5.86 -27.43
N ASP A 3 -12.14 7.14 -27.76
CA ASP A 3 -11.02 8.10 -27.74
C ASP A 3 -10.35 8.22 -26.37
N ASN A 4 -11.14 8.25 -25.29
CA ASN A 4 -10.61 8.32 -23.92
C ASN A 4 -9.82 7.06 -23.55
N ILE A 5 -10.29 5.89 -23.98
CA ILE A 5 -9.60 4.62 -23.74
C ILE A 5 -8.27 4.60 -24.48
N ILE A 6 -8.26 5.08 -25.74
CA ILE A 6 -7.04 5.19 -26.55
C ILE A 6 -6.04 6.15 -25.90
N ILE A 7 -6.49 7.32 -25.43
CA ILE A 7 -5.64 8.31 -24.77
C ILE A 7 -5.03 7.74 -23.48
N ILE A 8 -5.85 7.11 -22.62
CA ILE A 8 -5.38 6.51 -21.37
C ILE A 8 -4.38 5.37 -21.65
N GLY A 9 -4.70 4.50 -22.62
CA GLY A 9 -3.83 3.40 -23.03
C GLY A 9 -2.48 3.91 -23.56
N ALA A 10 -2.50 4.93 -24.42
CA ALA A 10 -1.29 5.56 -24.94
C ALA A 10 -0.45 6.18 -23.82
N LEU A 11 -1.08 6.84 -22.84
CA LEU A 11 -0.39 7.46 -21.71
C LEU A 11 0.32 6.43 -20.83
N ILE A 12 -0.34 5.31 -20.51
CA ILE A 12 0.25 4.21 -19.75
C ILE A 12 1.44 3.61 -20.54
N LEU A 13 1.26 3.37 -21.84
CA LEU A 13 2.30 2.81 -22.70
C LEU A 13 3.53 3.71 -22.74
N ILE A 14 3.35 5.02 -22.98
CA ILE A 14 4.45 5.99 -23.03
C ILE A 14 5.19 6.03 -21.68
N SER A 15 4.44 6.01 -20.57
CA SER A 15 5.03 6.02 -19.22
C SER A 15 5.91 4.79 -18.99
N LEU A 16 5.42 3.59 -19.32
CA LEU A 16 6.18 2.34 -19.18
C LEU A 16 7.40 2.28 -20.10
N VAL A 17 7.28 2.78 -21.34
CA VAL A 17 8.39 2.85 -22.29
C VAL A 17 9.48 3.79 -21.78
N MET A 18 9.11 4.95 -21.24
CA MET A 18 10.04 5.91 -20.65
C MET A 18 10.77 5.32 -19.43
N ASP A 19 10.05 4.71 -18.50
CA ASP A 19 10.65 4.04 -17.34
C ASP A 19 11.60 2.92 -17.76
N GLY A 20 11.19 2.10 -18.74
CA GLY A 20 12.02 1.04 -19.32
C GLY A 20 13.28 1.60 -19.96
N ALA A 21 13.17 2.67 -20.75
CA ALA A 21 14.32 3.32 -21.39
C ALA A 21 15.30 3.89 -20.34
N ILE A 22 14.79 4.54 -19.29
CA ILE A 22 15.61 5.06 -18.19
C ILE A 22 16.30 3.90 -17.46
N LEU A 23 15.61 2.81 -17.17
CA LEU A 23 16.20 1.63 -16.53
C LEU A 23 17.31 1.00 -17.37
N ILE A 24 17.12 0.91 -18.70
CA ILE A 24 18.13 0.40 -19.64
C ILE A 24 19.34 1.33 -19.67
N LEU A 25 19.13 2.64 -19.84
CA LEU A 25 20.19 3.66 -19.79
C LEU A 25 20.96 3.61 -18.46
N SER A 26 20.25 3.43 -17.34
CA SER A 26 20.86 3.30 -16.01
C SER A 26 21.78 2.08 -15.87
N LYS A 27 21.62 1.05 -16.72
CA LYS A 27 22.49 -0.13 -16.73
C LYS A 27 23.65 0.00 -17.70
N ILE A 28 23.48 0.75 -18.79
CA ILE A 28 24.51 0.89 -19.85
C ILE A 28 25.52 1.99 -19.50
N LEU A 29 25.06 3.16 -19.03
CA LEU A 29 25.93 4.31 -18.80
C LEU A 29 26.93 4.18 -17.64
N PRO A 30 26.56 3.65 -16.45
CA PRO A 30 27.49 3.67 -15.33
C PRO A 30 28.50 2.53 -15.40
N ARG A 31 29.79 2.87 -15.29
CA ARG A 31 30.84 1.90 -14.97
C ARG A 31 30.75 1.48 -13.50
N TYR A 32 29.84 0.55 -13.20
CA TYR A 32 29.66 0.05 -11.84
C TYR A 32 30.84 -0.85 -11.44
N LYS A 33 31.82 -0.27 -10.73
CA LYS A 33 32.93 -1.02 -10.11
C LYS A 33 32.45 -1.65 -8.80
N LYS A 34 32.03 -2.92 -8.90
CA LYS A 34 31.71 -3.78 -7.76
C LYS A 34 32.95 -3.92 -6.86
N SER A 35 32.80 -3.62 -5.58
CA SER A 35 33.77 -3.98 -4.54
C SER A 35 32.99 -4.62 -3.40
N ASP A 36 33.62 -5.54 -2.67
CA ASP A 36 32.94 -6.32 -1.63
C ASP A 36 32.31 -5.41 -0.56
N ILE A 37 32.97 -4.32 -0.22
CA ILE A 37 32.48 -3.29 0.72
C ILE A 37 31.18 -2.62 0.23
N LYS A 38 31.02 -2.43 -1.10
CA LYS A 38 29.82 -1.79 -1.69
C LYS A 38 28.62 -2.73 -1.80
N ILE A 39 28.85 -4.04 -1.70
CA ILE A 39 27.82 -5.07 -1.85
C ILE A 39 27.27 -5.49 -0.48
N LEU A 40 28.06 -5.32 0.57
CA LEU A 40 27.60 -5.54 1.95
C LEU A 40 26.43 -4.58 2.28
N ARG A 41 25.46 -5.09 3.05
CA ARG A 41 24.34 -4.28 3.52
C ARG A 41 24.86 -3.13 4.40
N TYR A 42 24.32 -1.94 4.19
CA TYR A 42 24.66 -0.73 4.95
C TYR A 42 24.55 -0.99 6.46
N GLU A 43 25.55 -0.50 7.23
CA GLU A 43 25.71 -0.64 8.68
C GLU A 43 25.79 -2.08 9.25
N ALA A 44 25.89 -3.10 8.39
CA ALA A 44 26.06 -4.47 8.85
C ALA A 44 27.55 -4.83 8.94
N GLY A 45 28.23 -4.33 9.98
CA GLY A 45 29.46 -4.96 10.50
C GLY A 45 29.23 -6.37 11.06
N ASN A 46 28.08 -6.99 10.76
CA ASN A 46 27.66 -8.31 11.18
C ASN A 46 27.21 -9.09 9.94
N LEU A 47 27.76 -10.30 9.77
CA LEU A 47 27.42 -11.17 8.64
C LEU A 47 25.90 -11.38 8.58
N PRO A 48 25.30 -11.41 7.37
CA PRO A 48 23.87 -11.62 7.23
C PRO A 48 23.47 -12.94 7.89
N ILE A 49 22.75 -12.85 9.00
CA ILE A 49 22.25 -14.00 9.74
C ILE A 49 21.22 -14.69 8.83
N ARG A 50 21.46 -15.96 8.50
CA ARG A 50 20.61 -16.79 7.60
C ARG A 50 19.15 -16.83 8.04
N ASN A 51 18.89 -16.68 9.33
CA ASN A 51 17.55 -16.72 9.92
C ASN A 51 17.21 -15.36 10.55
N PRO A 52 15.99 -14.83 10.32
CA PRO A 52 15.54 -13.61 10.98
C PRO A 52 15.50 -13.84 12.50
N LYS A 53 16.09 -12.91 13.27
CA LYS A 53 16.17 -13.02 14.75
C LYS A 53 14.78 -13.16 15.41
N LYS A 54 13.72 -12.59 14.81
CA LYS A 54 12.32 -12.74 15.25
C LYS A 54 11.38 -12.62 14.05
N ARG A 55 10.24 -13.34 14.07
CA ARG A 55 9.08 -13.03 13.22
C ARG A 55 8.39 -11.82 13.83
N ILE A 56 8.87 -10.62 13.51
CA ILE A 56 8.24 -9.40 13.99
C ILE A 56 6.94 -9.24 13.19
N PRO A 57 5.74 -9.29 13.79
CA PRO A 57 4.58 -8.74 13.12
C PRO A 57 4.88 -7.26 12.90
N MET A 58 4.96 -6.84 11.64
CA MET A 58 5.15 -5.44 11.32
C MET A 58 3.97 -4.67 11.91
N GLN A 59 4.24 -3.63 12.69
CA GLN A 59 3.20 -2.78 13.30
C GLN A 59 2.24 -2.19 12.24
N TYR A 60 2.70 -2.12 10.98
CA TYR A 60 1.91 -1.72 9.81
C TYR A 60 0.79 -2.71 9.43
N PHE A 61 0.81 -3.97 9.89
CA PHE A 61 -0.25 -4.93 9.55
C PHE A 61 -1.61 -4.51 10.09
N GLY A 62 -1.68 -3.94 11.30
CA GLY A 62 -2.93 -3.40 11.85
C GLY A 62 -3.53 -2.31 10.96
N TYR A 63 -2.68 -1.41 10.45
CA TYR A 63 -3.08 -0.36 9.51
C TYR A 63 -3.47 -0.92 8.13
N MET A 64 -2.81 -1.99 7.67
CA MET A 64 -3.16 -2.69 6.45
C MET A 64 -4.57 -3.30 6.55
N TYR A 65 -4.91 -3.92 7.69
CA TYR A 65 -6.26 -4.45 7.93
C TYR A 65 -7.32 -3.34 8.01
N MET A 66 -7.00 -2.19 8.61
CA MET A 66 -7.88 -1.01 8.57
C MET A 66 -8.13 -0.54 7.14
N PHE A 67 -7.09 -0.46 6.32
CA PHE A 67 -7.24 -0.09 4.91
C PHE A 67 -8.12 -1.08 4.15
N MET A 68 -7.83 -2.38 4.26
CA MET A 68 -8.60 -3.43 3.57
C MET A 68 -10.06 -3.53 4.03
N ALA A 69 -10.37 -3.15 5.27
CA ALA A 69 -11.76 -3.13 5.77
C ALA A 69 -12.55 -1.94 5.22
N VAL A 70 -11.90 -0.80 4.98
CA VAL A 70 -12.54 0.46 4.57
C VAL A 70 -12.63 0.59 3.05
N GLU A 71 -11.64 0.06 2.31
CA GLU A 71 -11.57 0.17 0.84
C GLU A 71 -12.83 -0.31 0.12
N PRO A 72 -13.40 -1.51 0.38
CA PRO A 72 -14.58 -1.98 -0.34
C PRO A 72 -15.80 -1.08 -0.11
N VAL A 73 -15.91 -0.50 1.08
CA VAL A 73 -16.99 0.42 1.45
C VAL A 73 -16.89 1.71 0.62
N ILE A 74 -15.69 2.26 0.49
CA ILE A 74 -15.44 3.44 -0.36
C ILE A 74 -15.82 3.14 -1.81
N VAL A 75 -15.43 1.98 -2.35
CA VAL A 75 -15.75 1.60 -3.73
C VAL A 75 -17.26 1.56 -3.96
N VAL A 76 -18.01 0.92 -3.07
CA VAL A 76 -19.48 0.87 -3.17
C VAL A 76 -20.10 2.27 -3.09
N LEU A 77 -19.62 3.13 -2.19
CA LEU A 77 -20.12 4.48 -2.06
C LEU A 77 -19.82 5.35 -3.28
N LEU A 78 -18.62 5.22 -3.87
CA LEU A 78 -18.27 5.92 -5.10
C LEU A 78 -19.15 5.47 -6.27
N LEU A 79 -19.47 4.17 -6.37
CA LEU A 79 -20.41 3.68 -7.38
C LEU A 79 -21.82 4.25 -7.19
N LEU A 80 -22.29 4.33 -5.94
CA LEU A 80 -23.59 4.93 -5.63
C LEU A 80 -23.60 6.45 -5.90
N ALA A 81 -22.50 7.15 -5.61
CA ALA A 81 -22.39 8.60 -5.79
C ALA A 81 -22.53 9.06 -7.25
N VAL A 82 -22.35 8.18 -8.24
CA VAL A 82 -22.55 8.48 -9.66
C VAL A 82 -24.03 8.68 -10.01
N TYR A 83 -24.96 8.13 -9.22
CA TYR A 83 -26.40 8.20 -9.51
C TYR A 83 -27.01 9.50 -8.97
N PRO A 84 -27.46 10.43 -9.83
CA PRO A 84 -27.97 11.75 -9.42
C PRO A 84 -29.33 11.69 -8.72
N THR A 85 -30.00 10.53 -8.73
CA THR A 85 -31.31 10.29 -8.12
C THR A 85 -31.23 9.99 -6.63
N LEU A 86 -30.04 9.72 -6.09
CA LEU A 86 -29.87 9.42 -4.67
C LEU A 86 -29.84 10.70 -3.84
N ASN A 87 -30.67 10.73 -2.80
CA ASN A 87 -30.66 11.82 -1.84
C ASN A 87 -29.34 11.82 -1.06
N PHE A 88 -28.68 12.98 -0.99
CA PHE A 88 -27.43 13.17 -0.26
C PHE A 88 -27.51 12.66 1.20
N PHE A 89 -28.60 12.96 1.91
CA PHE A 89 -28.77 12.55 3.30
C PHE A 89 -28.90 11.03 3.45
N LEU A 90 -29.49 10.36 2.45
CA LEU A 90 -29.58 8.90 2.42
C LEU A 90 -28.20 8.27 2.21
N LEU A 91 -27.43 8.78 1.25
CA LEU A 91 -26.07 8.32 0.98
C LEU A 91 -25.15 8.55 2.19
N LEU A 92 -25.26 9.71 2.83
CA LEU A 92 -24.54 10.03 4.07
C LEU A 92 -24.92 9.05 5.19
N GLY A 93 -26.22 8.77 5.39
CA GLY A 93 -26.70 7.82 6.39
C GLY A 93 -26.15 6.41 6.16
N ILE A 94 -26.20 5.92 4.92
CA ILE A 94 -25.65 4.61 4.54
C ILE A 94 -24.13 4.59 4.76
N SER A 95 -23.42 5.66 4.39
CA SER A 95 -21.97 5.73 4.60
C SER A 95 -21.59 5.68 6.08
N ALA A 96 -22.30 6.42 6.94
CA ALA A 96 -22.06 6.42 8.37
C ALA A 96 -22.36 5.05 8.99
N LEU A 97 -23.46 4.42 8.58
CA LEU A 97 -23.86 3.09 9.05
C LEU A 97 -22.80 2.02 8.75
N ILE A 98 -22.14 2.10 7.59
CA ILE A 98 -21.15 1.09 7.18
C ILE A 98 -19.74 1.44 7.69
N PHE A 99 -19.33 2.72 7.66
CA PHE A 99 -17.97 3.11 8.06
C PHE A 99 -17.74 3.03 9.57
N ILE A 100 -18.71 3.46 10.38
CA ILE A 100 -18.56 3.48 11.84
C ILE A 100 -18.17 2.10 12.39
N PRO A 101 -18.89 0.99 12.09
CA PRO A 101 -18.53 -0.33 12.60
C PRO A 101 -17.24 -0.86 11.98
N ALA A 102 -16.98 -0.60 10.69
CA ALA A 102 -15.76 -1.05 10.01
C ALA A 102 -14.50 -0.41 10.63
N ILE A 103 -14.52 0.91 10.84
CA ILE A 103 -13.42 1.65 11.47
C ILE A 103 -13.26 1.22 12.92
N TYR A 104 -14.36 1.09 13.67
CA TYR A 104 -14.30 0.67 15.07
C TYR A 104 -13.65 -0.72 15.24
N PHE A 105 -14.10 -1.70 14.45
CA PHE A 105 -13.57 -3.06 14.50
C PHE A 105 -12.10 -3.10 14.10
N ALA A 106 -11.75 -2.43 13.00
CA ALA A 106 -10.39 -2.46 12.50
C ALA A 106 -9.41 -1.69 13.40
N TYR A 107 -9.85 -0.59 14.03
CA TYR A 107 -9.08 0.11 15.06
C TYR A 107 -8.80 -0.79 16.27
N LYS A 108 -9.80 -1.52 16.76
CA LYS A 108 -9.64 -2.45 17.89
C LYS A 108 -8.61 -3.54 17.58
N ILE A 109 -8.65 -4.11 16.37
CA ILE A 109 -7.67 -5.10 15.92
C ILE A 109 -6.27 -4.49 15.82
N ALA A 110 -6.14 -3.31 15.21
CA ALA A 110 -4.86 -2.64 15.07
C ALA A 110 -4.23 -2.35 16.44
N LEU A 111 -5.06 -1.95 17.41
CA LEU A 111 -4.65 -1.70 18.78
C LEU A 111 -4.17 -2.99 19.47
N ASP A 112 -4.91 -4.10 19.35
CA ASP A 112 -4.48 -5.41 19.88
C ASP A 112 -3.13 -5.84 19.28
N MET A 113 -2.93 -5.71 17.97
CA MET A 113 -1.65 -6.01 17.33
C MET A 113 -0.51 -5.10 17.79
N ALA A 114 -0.80 -3.83 18.08
CA ALA A 114 0.19 -2.87 18.57
C ALA A 114 0.61 -3.19 20.02
N TYR A 115 -0.34 -3.49 20.90
CA TYR A 115 -0.10 -3.72 22.33
C TYR A 115 0.35 -5.14 22.68
N ARG A 116 0.09 -6.17 21.86
CA ARG A 116 0.72 -7.51 22.01
C ARG A 116 2.25 -7.47 21.97
N ARG A 117 2.84 -6.39 21.45
CA ARG A 117 4.29 -6.13 21.53
C ARG A 117 4.72 -5.71 22.95
N GLY A 118 3.88 -5.00 23.71
CA GLY A 118 4.20 -4.57 25.07
C GLY A 118 4.44 -5.74 26.02
N GLU A 119 3.67 -6.82 25.87
CA GLU A 119 3.79 -8.03 26.71
C GLU A 119 4.95 -8.95 26.31
N ALA A 120 5.38 -8.93 25.04
CA ALA A 120 6.48 -9.78 24.56
C ALA A 120 7.89 -9.27 24.94
N TYR A 121 7.98 -8.09 25.57
CA TYR A 121 9.22 -7.43 26.00
C TYR A 121 9.14 -6.90 27.45
N GLY A 122 8.08 -7.24 28.18
CA GLY A 122 7.97 -7.04 29.63
C GLY A 122 8.44 -8.27 30.40
#